data_AF-A0A537TJ17-F1
#
_entry.id   AF-A0A537TJ17-F1
#
_cell.length_a   1.000
_cell.length_b   1.000
_cell.length_c   1.000
_cell.angle_alpha   90.00
_cell.angle_beta   90.00
_cell.angle_gamma   90.00
#
_symmetry.space_group_name_H-M   'P 1'
#
loop_
_entity.id
_entity.type
_entity.pdbx_description
1 polymer ?
#
loop_
_entity_poly.entity_id
_entity_poly.type
_entity_poly.pdbx_seq_one_letter_code
_entity_poly.pdbx_strand_id
1 'polypeptide(L)'
;MAGIRDQAGDSLRAFRDVFRNPGLRRVELAFAGSELGDWGWTIALAVYAYGAGGAAAVGVLGLIKTLPAAVAAPFASFFADRFRRERVMFATDLARAAALVGATVAVVTHAPAG
;
A
#
# COMPACT_ATOMS: atom_id res chain seq x y z
N MET A 1 -13.19 -2.27 35.44
CA MET A 1 -13.28 -3.44 34.53
C MET A 1 -14.62 -3.58 33.78
N ALA A 2 -15.67 -2.78 34.09
CA ALA A 2 -16.94 -2.82 33.36
C ALA A 2 -16.85 -2.23 31.93
N GLY A 3 -16.16 -1.09 31.76
CA GLY A 3 -16.08 -0.40 30.46
C GLY A 3 -15.43 -1.19 29.31
N ILE A 4 -14.51 -2.11 29.58
CA ILE A 4 -13.88 -2.94 28.53
C ILE A 4 -14.88 -3.96 27.95
N ARG A 5 -15.79 -4.49 28.78
CA ARG A 5 -16.80 -5.46 28.33
C ARG A 5 -17.90 -4.79 27.51
N ASP A 6 -18.30 -3.59 27.90
CA ASP A 6 -19.30 -2.82 27.16
C ASP A 6 -18.73 -2.35 25.81
N GLN A 7 -17.48 -1.85 25.79
CA GLN A 7 -16.77 -1.48 24.56
C GLN A 7 -16.60 -2.68 23.60
N ALA A 8 -16.29 -3.85 24.14
CA ALA A 8 -16.17 -5.08 23.34
C ALA A 8 -17.53 -5.50 22.75
N GLY A 9 -18.62 -5.38 23.52
CA GLY A 9 -19.98 -5.67 23.06
C GLY A 9 -20.44 -4.73 21.94
N ASP A 10 -20.15 -3.44 22.07
CA ASP A 10 -20.49 -2.44 21.05
C ASP A 10 -19.66 -2.62 19.78
N SER A 11 -18.37 -2.93 19.92
CA SER A 11 -17.49 -3.25 18.79
C SER A 11 -17.97 -4.52 18.05
N LEU A 12 -18.35 -5.56 18.79
CA LEU A 12 -18.91 -6.80 18.21
C LEU A 12 -20.23 -6.56 17.47
N ARG A 13 -21.10 -5.68 17.99
CA ARG A 13 -22.34 -5.28 17.29
C ARG A 13 -22.03 -4.52 16.00
N ALA A 14 -21.10 -3.57 16.03
CA ALA A 14 -20.69 -2.83 14.84
C ALA A 14 -20.09 -3.78 13.77
N PHE A 15 -19.19 -4.69 14.16
CA PHE A 15 -18.66 -5.73 13.26
C PHE A 15 -19.79 -6.59 12.68
N ARG A 16 -20.72 -7.04 13.52
CA ARG A 16 -21.87 -7.85 13.08
C ARG A 16 -22.72 -7.11 12.05
N ASP A 17 -22.97 -5.81 12.24
CA ASP A 17 -23.77 -5.00 11.33
C ASP A 17 -23.07 -4.79 9.97
N VAL A 18 -21.74 -4.62 9.98
CA VAL A 18 -20.90 -4.57 8.77
C VAL A 18 -21.01 -5.87 7.96
N PHE A 19 -20.94 -7.03 8.62
CA PHE A 19 -21.09 -8.34 7.96
C PHE A 19 -22.52 -8.67 7.52
N ARG A 20 -23.52 -7.98 8.08
CA ARG A 20 -24.94 -8.16 7.73
C ARG A 20 -25.31 -7.47 6.42
N ASN A 21 -24.60 -6.41 6.06
CA ASN A 21 -24.77 -5.73 4.78
C ASN A 21 -23.84 -6.36 3.72
N PRO A 22 -24.37 -7.02 2.67
CA PRO A 22 -23.55 -7.70 1.67
C PRO A 22 -22.65 -6.76 0.86
N GLY A 23 -23.04 -5.49 0.70
CA GLY A 23 -22.21 -4.46 0.06
C GLY A 23 -20.99 -4.10 0.90
N LEU A 24 -21.22 -3.75 2.18
CA LEU A 24 -20.12 -3.44 3.11
C LEU A 24 -19.19 -4.64 3.29
N ARG A 25 -19.75 -5.83 3.52
CA ARG A 25 -18.96 -7.06 3.66
C ARG A 25 -18.03 -7.29 2.46
N ARG A 26 -18.50 -7.04 1.23
CA ARG A 26 -17.69 -7.24 0.03
C ARG A 26 -16.54 -6.25 -0.05
N VAL A 27 -16.77 -4.99 0.32
CA VAL A 27 -15.74 -3.94 0.37
C VAL A 27 -14.71 -4.25 1.45
N GLU A 28 -15.15 -4.62 2.65
CA GLU A 28 -14.28 -4.98 3.76
C GLU A 28 -13.43 -6.21 3.46
N LEU A 29 -14.01 -7.25 2.85
CA LEU A 29 -13.25 -8.43 2.44
C LEU A 29 -12.26 -8.12 1.31
N ALA A 30 -12.63 -7.27 0.35
CA ALA A 30 -11.73 -6.83 -0.70
C ALA A 30 -10.57 -6.01 -0.11
N PHE A 31 -10.87 -5.11 0.83
CA PHE A 31 -9.87 -4.32 1.55
C PHE A 31 -8.94 -5.21 2.36
N ALA A 32 -9.47 -6.13 3.17
CA ALA A 32 -8.68 -7.07 3.95
C ALA A 32 -7.78 -7.94 3.04
N GLY A 33 -8.32 -8.45 1.94
CA GLY A 33 -7.53 -9.22 0.96
C GLY A 33 -6.42 -8.40 0.32
N SER A 34 -6.70 -7.15 -0.05
CA SER A 34 -5.71 -6.22 -0.60
C SER A 34 -4.59 -5.93 0.40
N GLU A 35 -4.96 -5.64 1.64
CA GLU A 35 -4.01 -5.32 2.71
C GLU A 35 -3.12 -6.52 3.04
N LEU A 36 -3.72 -7.72 3.16
CA LEU A 36 -2.98 -8.97 3.33
C LEU A 36 -2.02 -9.24 2.17
N GLY A 37 -2.45 -8.95 0.93
CA GLY A 37 -1.61 -9.04 -0.25
C GLY A 37 -0.42 -8.10 -0.20
N ASP A 38 -0.62 -6.84 0.20
CA ASP A 38 0.44 -5.83 0.27
C ASP A 38 1.48 -6.15 1.37
N TRP A 39 1.01 -6.63 2.53
CA TRP A 39 1.88 -7.14 3.58
C TRP A 39 2.61 -8.42 3.17
N GLY A 40 1.90 -9.35 2.53
CA GLY A 40 2.48 -10.60 2.02
C GLY A 40 3.59 -10.35 1.01
N TRP A 41 3.37 -9.47 0.03
CA TRP A 41 4.37 -9.01 -0.92
C TRP A 41 5.59 -8.40 -0.24
N THR A 42 5.36 -7.53 0.73
CA THR A 42 6.44 -6.87 1.49
C THR A 42 7.30 -7.88 2.23
N ILE A 43 6.68 -8.87 2.90
CA ILE A 43 7.38 -9.96 3.59
C ILE A 43 8.16 -10.84 2.60
N ALA A 44 7.53 -11.23 1.49
CA ALA A 44 8.16 -12.06 0.48
C ALA A 44 9.43 -11.41 -0.09
N LEU A 45 9.36 -10.12 -0.42
CA LEU A 45 10.53 -9.37 -0.88
C LEU A 45 11.60 -9.24 0.21
N ALA A 46 11.21 -9.02 1.47
CA ALA A 46 12.16 -8.93 2.58
C ALA A 46 12.92 -10.25 2.78
N VAL A 47 12.22 -11.39 2.75
CA VAL A 47 12.85 -12.72 2.85
C VAL A 47 13.77 -12.98 1.66
N TYR A 48 13.33 -12.65 0.45
CA TYR A 48 14.14 -12.77 -0.76
C TYR A 48 15.42 -11.93 -0.69
N ALA A 49 15.29 -10.64 -0.34
CA ALA A 49 16.43 -9.73 -0.21
C ALA A 49 17.39 -10.19 0.89
N TYR A 50 16.87 -10.71 2.00
CA TYR A 50 17.68 -11.29 3.06
C TYR A 50 18.48 -12.51 2.55
N GLY A 51 17.86 -13.38 1.75
CA GLY A 51 18.57 -14.50 1.12
C GLY A 51 19.64 -14.06 0.12
N ALA A 52 19.43 -12.97 -0.61
CA ALA A 52 20.35 -12.46 -1.62
C ALA A 52 21.55 -11.69 -1.05
N GLY A 53 21.38 -10.95 0.04
CA GLY A 53 22.42 -10.06 0.57
C GLY A 53 22.30 -9.73 2.07
N GLY A 54 21.57 -10.54 2.82
CA GLY A 54 21.38 -10.39 4.26
C GLY A 54 20.60 -9.15 4.66
N ALA A 55 20.76 -8.74 5.92
CA ALA A 55 20.03 -7.60 6.48
C ALA A 55 20.29 -6.27 5.75
N ALA A 56 21.48 -6.09 5.17
CA ALA A 56 21.82 -4.91 4.39
C ALA A 56 20.94 -4.78 3.14
N ALA A 57 20.73 -5.87 2.39
CA ALA A 57 19.87 -5.87 1.21
C ALA A 57 18.41 -5.57 1.54
N VAL A 58 17.90 -6.08 2.68
CA VAL A 58 16.55 -5.74 3.17
C VAL A 58 16.45 -4.24 3.51
N GLY A 59 17.48 -3.68 4.17
CA GLY A 59 17.54 -2.25 4.47
C GLY A 59 17.55 -1.39 3.21
N VAL A 60 18.34 -1.77 2.20
CA VAL A 60 18.37 -1.08 0.90
C VAL A 60 17.02 -1.18 0.19
N LEU A 61 16.40 -2.36 0.17
CA LEU A 61 15.07 -2.54 -0.41
C LEU A 61 14.03 -1.63 0.27
N GLY A 62 14.05 -1.57 1.60
CA GLY A 62 13.19 -0.66 2.37
C GLY A 62 13.43 0.80 2.01
N LEU A 63 14.70 1.22 1.89
CA LEU A 63 15.04 2.57 1.44
C LEU A 63 14.52 2.85 0.03
N ILE A 64 14.73 1.96 -0.93
CA ILE A 64 14.23 2.11 -2.31
C ILE A 64 12.70 2.25 -2.33
N LYS A 65 11.97 1.52 -1.48
CA LYS A 65 10.49 1.61 -1.38
C LYS A 65 10.03 2.93 -0.74
N THR A 66 10.75 3.40 0.28
CA THR A 66 10.29 4.51 1.14
C THR A 66 10.81 5.87 0.71
N LEU A 67 12.03 5.98 0.17
CA LEU A 67 12.63 7.24 -0.25
C LEU A 67 11.76 8.00 -1.26
N PRO A 68 11.27 7.39 -2.35
CA PRO A 68 10.43 8.09 -3.31
C PRO A 68 9.16 8.65 -2.67
N ALA A 69 8.53 7.87 -1.77
CA ALA A 69 7.34 8.30 -1.05
C ALA A 69 7.65 9.44 -0.07
N ALA A 70 8.75 9.36 0.66
CA ALA A 70 9.20 10.39 1.59
C ALA A 70 9.55 11.70 0.88
N VAL A 71 10.18 11.62 -0.30
CA VAL A 71 10.46 12.78 -1.15
C VAL A 71 9.17 13.34 -1.73
N ALA A 72 8.23 12.50 -2.17
CA ALA A 72 6.97 12.94 -2.76
C ALA A 72 5.99 13.52 -1.74
N ALA A 73 6.02 13.08 -0.48
CA ALA A 73 5.05 13.45 0.56
C ALA A 73 4.95 14.97 0.82
N PRO A 74 6.04 15.76 0.96
CA PRO A 74 5.98 17.20 1.13
C PRO A 74 5.33 17.94 -0.06
N PHE A 75 5.62 17.48 -1.28
CA PHE A 75 4.98 18.04 -2.48
C PHE A 75 3.51 17.69 -2.48
N ALA A 76 3.17 16.42 -2.25
CA ALA A 76 1.79 15.97 -2.16
C ALA A 76 0.99 16.74 -1.08
N SER A 77 1.57 17.00 0.10
CA SER A 77 0.92 17.78 1.17
C SER A 77 0.76 19.26 0.78
N PHE A 78 1.75 19.84 0.10
CA PHE A 78 1.65 21.22 -0.40
C PHE A 78 0.54 21.38 -1.45
N PHE A 79 0.35 20.38 -2.32
CA PHE A 79 -0.70 20.38 -3.33
C PHE A 79 -2.09 20.01 -2.78
N ALA A 80 -2.16 19.13 -1.77
CA ALA A 80 -3.41 18.66 -1.17
C ALA A 80 -4.22 19.78 -0.51
N ASP A 81 -3.54 20.77 0.08
CA ASP A 81 -4.21 21.90 0.76
C ASP A 81 -4.60 23.04 -0.19
N ARG A 82 -3.99 23.12 -1.39
CA ARG A 82 -4.11 24.30 -2.27
C ARG A 82 -4.77 24.05 -3.62
N PHE A 83 -4.95 22.81 -4.06
CA PHE A 83 -5.57 22.46 -5.35
C PHE A 83 -6.75 21.49 -5.22
N ARG A 84 -7.77 21.65 -6.08
CA ARG A 84 -8.95 20.76 -6.15
C ARG A 84 -8.48 19.30 -6.28
N ARG A 85 -8.93 18.43 -5.37
CA ARG A 85 -8.54 17.01 -5.20
C ARG A 85 -8.46 16.22 -6.52
N GLU A 86 -9.34 16.50 -7.47
CA GLU A 86 -9.36 15.87 -8.81
C GLU A 86 -8.04 16.05 -9.58
N ARG A 87 -7.42 17.24 -9.55
CA ARG A 87 -6.19 17.50 -10.31
C ARG A 87 -4.97 16.81 -9.72
N VAL A 88 -4.92 16.72 -8.39
CA VAL A 88 -3.85 16.03 -7.67
C VAL A 88 -3.93 14.53 -7.94
N MET A 89 -5.14 13.96 -7.91
CA MET A 89 -5.38 12.55 -8.24
C MET A 89 -4.92 12.25 -9.67
N PHE A 90 -5.37 13.06 -10.64
CA PHE A 90 -5.00 12.89 -12.04
C PHE A 90 -3.49 12.98 -12.29
N ALA A 91 -2.82 13.98 -11.70
CA ALA A 91 -1.36 14.13 -11.84
C ALA A 91 -0.58 12.97 -11.20
N THR A 92 -1.05 12.48 -10.04
CA THR A 92 -0.42 11.35 -9.34
C THR A 92 -0.59 10.07 -10.12
N ASP A 93 -1.78 9.83 -10.68
CA ASP A 93 -2.03 8.67 -11.55
C ASP A 93 -1.23 8.73 -12.84
N LEU A 94 -1.05 9.91 -13.43
CA LEU A 94 -0.20 10.09 -14.61
C LEU A 94 1.27 9.78 -14.29
N ALA A 95 1.78 10.27 -13.16
CA ALA A 95 3.14 9.99 -12.71
C ALA A 95 3.33 8.50 -12.41
N ARG A 96 2.35 7.86 -11.74
CA ARG A 96 2.32 6.42 -11.47
C ARG A 96 2.35 5.62 -12.76
N ALA A 97 1.54 5.99 -13.74
CA ALA A 97 1.50 5.33 -15.04
C ALA A 97 2.84 5.46 -15.77
N ALA A 98 3.44 6.66 -15.79
CA ALA A 98 4.74 6.88 -16.39
C ALA A 98 5.85 6.05 -15.72
N ALA A 99 5.85 5.96 -14.38
CA ALA A 99 6.80 5.15 -13.63
C ALA A 99 6.65 3.66 -13.93
N LEU A 100 5.41 3.14 -14.01
CA LEU A 100 5.14 1.75 -14.37
C LEU A 100 5.56 1.43 -15.80
N VAL A 101 5.29 2.33 -16.76
CA VAL A 101 5.76 2.18 -18.15
C VAL A 101 7.29 2.18 -18.19
N GLY A 102 7.95 3.11 -17.50
CA GLY A 102 9.41 3.16 -17.43
C GLY A 102 10.02 1.90 -16.82
N ALA A 103 9.45 1.39 -15.73
CA ALA A 103 9.87 0.14 -15.12
C ALA A 103 9.68 -1.05 -16.06
N THR A 104 8.55 -1.12 -16.77
CA THR A 104 8.29 -2.16 -17.77
C THR A 104 9.29 -2.12 -18.91
N VAL A 105 9.57 -0.93 -19.45
CA VAL A 105 10.59 -0.75 -20.51
C VAL A 105 11.95 -1.18 -20.00
N ALA A 106 12.36 -0.74 -18.81
CA ALA A 106 13.64 -1.12 -18.21
C ALA A 106 13.76 -2.64 -18.02
N VAL A 107 12.70 -3.30 -17.56
CA VAL A 107 12.65 -4.77 -17.43
C VAL A 107 12.78 -5.44 -18.80
N VAL A 108 12.07 -4.97 -19.83
CA VAL A 108 12.15 -5.58 -21.17
C VAL A 108 13.50 -5.34 -21.84
N THR A 109 14.13 -4.18 -21.63
CA THR A 109 15.45 -3.86 -22.22
C THR A 109 16.63 -4.48 -21.46
N HIS A 110 16.46 -4.79 -20.17
CA HIS A 110 17.46 -5.47 -19.34
C HIS A 110 17.13 -6.93 -19.02
N ALA A 111 16.07 -7.50 -19.60
CA ALA A 111 15.80 -8.93 -19.49
C ALA A 111 16.86 -9.69 -20.28
N PRO A 112 17.72 -10.52 -19.64
CA PRO A 112 18.26 -11.66 -20.36
C PRO A 112 17.05 -12.53 -20.70
N ALA A 113 16.84 -12.82 -21.99
CA ALA A 113 15.91 -13.87 -22.38
C ALA A 113 16.40 -15.19 -21.74
N GLY A 114 15.68 -15.65 -20.72
CA GLY A 114 15.90 -16.90 -20.01
C GLY A 114 14.58 -17.44 -19.52
#